data_AF-G5S2K9-F1
#
_entry.id   AF-G5S2K9-F1
#
_cell.length_a   1.000
_cell.length_b   1.000
_cell.length_c   1.000
_cell.angle_alpha   90.00
_cell.angle_beta   90.00
_cell.angle_gamma   90.00
#
_symmetry.space_group_name_H-M   'P 1'
#
loop_
_entity.id
_entity.type
_entity.pdbx_description
1 polymer ?
#
loop_
_entity_poly.entity_id
_entity_poly.type
_entity_poly.pdbx_seq_one_letter_code
_entity_poly.pdbx_strand_id
1 'polypeptide(L)'
;QVADPQALYRRVFHLTLTEAIHRQRVREAEKLLISDARSLKEVAERCGFNDVGYFRQIFRKHTGLTPTAWKRRYSKEHVNS
;
A
#
# COMPACT_ATOMS: atom_id res chain seq x y z
N GLN A 1 21.29 30.00 6.34
CA GLN A 1 21.48 28.55 6.22
C GLN A 1 20.15 27.89 6.54
N VAL A 2 19.27 27.72 5.55
CA VAL A 2 17.95 27.09 5.76
C VAL A 2 18.15 25.60 5.54
N ALA A 3 17.95 24.79 6.58
CA ALA A 3 18.08 23.34 6.47
C ALA A 3 17.09 22.82 5.42
N ASP A 4 17.59 22.02 4.47
CA ASP A 4 16.78 21.37 3.46
C ASP A 4 15.63 20.58 4.14
N PRO A 5 14.36 20.82 3.77
CA PRO A 5 13.21 20.18 4.41
C PRO A 5 13.28 18.65 4.41
N GLN A 6 13.95 18.04 3.41
CA GLN A 6 14.12 16.60 3.34
C GLN A 6 15.14 16.09 4.36
N ALA A 7 16.22 16.84 4.58
CA ALA A 7 17.23 16.56 5.61
C ALA A 7 16.65 16.66 7.03
N LEU A 8 15.79 17.65 7.29
CA LEU A 8 15.14 17.80 8.60
C LEU A 8 14.17 16.65 8.89
N TYR A 9 13.41 16.21 7.88
CA TYR A 9 12.44 15.13 8.02
C TYR A 9 13.11 13.77 8.30
N ARG A 10 14.26 13.48 7.65
CA ARG A 10 15.03 12.24 7.87
C ARG A 10 15.59 12.10 9.30
N ARG A 11 15.96 13.22 9.94
CA ARG A 11 16.57 13.20 11.29
C ARG A 11 15.55 13.07 12.42
N VAL A 12 14.33 13.54 12.23
CA VAL A 12 13.30 13.58 13.29
C VAL A 12 12.38 12.35 13.26
N PHE A 13 12.04 11.84 12.07
CA PHE A 13 10.96 10.85 11.95
C PHE A 13 11.41 9.40 11.78
N HIS A 14 12.71 9.12 11.63
CA HIS A 14 13.28 7.78 11.33
C HIS A 14 12.61 7.03 10.15
N LEU A 15 11.71 7.69 9.43
CA LEU A 15 10.90 7.22 8.31
C LEU A 15 10.81 8.43 7.37
N THR A 16 11.10 8.23 6.09
CA THR A 16 11.01 9.31 5.10
C THR A 16 9.54 9.68 4.84
N LEU A 17 9.28 10.89 4.36
CA LEU A 17 7.93 11.34 3.98
C LEU A 17 7.27 10.33 3.02
N THR A 18 8.08 9.76 2.12
CA THR A 18 7.72 8.69 1.21
C THR A 18 7.19 7.45 1.95
N GLU A 19 7.81 7.04 3.05
CA GLU A 19 7.38 5.86 3.82
C GLU A 19 6.07 6.11 4.55
N ALA A 20 5.87 7.31 5.09
CA ALA A 20 4.59 7.70 5.70
C ALA A 20 3.45 7.67 4.66
N ILE A 21 3.71 8.20 3.46
CA ILE A 21 2.77 8.17 2.33
C ILE A 21 2.49 6.72 1.91
N HIS A 22 3.52 5.88 1.77
CA HIS A 22 3.35 4.47 1.42
C HIS A 22 2.53 3.72 2.45
N ARG A 23 2.80 3.91 3.74
CA ARG A 23 2.03 3.29 4.82
C ARG A 23 0.56 3.66 4.73
N GLN A 24 0.24 4.93 4.48
CA GLN A 24 -1.14 5.36 4.35
C GLN A 24 -1.81 4.77 3.11
N ARG A 25 -1.13 4.73 1.97
CA ARG A 25 -1.64 4.16 0.72
C ARG A 25 -1.86 2.64 0.83
N VAL A 26 -0.96 1.94 1.52
CA VAL A 26 -1.11 0.50 1.79
C VAL A 26 -2.33 0.24 2.67
N ARG A 27 -2.56 1.06 3.71
CA ARG A 27 -3.77 0.92 4.56
C ARG A 27 -5.08 1.06 3.79
N GLU A 28 -5.15 1.98 2.85
CA GLU A 28 -6.33 2.08 1.99
C GLU A 28 -6.43 0.88 1.04
N ALA A 29 -5.31 0.41 0.48
CA ALA A 29 -5.29 -0.79 -0.36
C ALA A 29 -5.75 -2.05 0.39
N GLU A 30 -5.37 -2.22 1.67
CA GLU A 30 -5.81 -3.35 2.51
C GLU A 30 -7.34 -3.41 2.59
N LYS A 31 -8.01 -2.27 2.77
CA LYS A 31 -9.48 -2.16 2.81
C LYS A 31 -10.12 -2.44 1.46
N LEU A 32 -9.58 -1.83 0.40
CA LEU A 32 -10.11 -1.98 -0.96
C LEU A 32 -9.99 -3.42 -1.49
N LEU A 33 -8.94 -4.14 -1.08
CA LEU A 33 -8.74 -5.53 -1.48
C LEU A 33 -9.75 -6.49 -0.84
N ILE A 34 -10.27 -6.17 0.35
CA ILE A 34 -11.23 -7.01 1.08
C ILE A 34 -12.68 -6.62 0.81
N SER A 35 -12.95 -5.35 0.50
CA SER A 35 -14.32 -4.85 0.35
C SER A 35 -14.88 -5.04 -1.07
N ASP A 36 -14.03 -5.28 -2.07
CA ASP A 36 -14.41 -5.11 -3.47
C ASP A 36 -13.95 -6.22 -4.42
N ALA A 37 -14.76 -6.46 -5.45
CA ALA A 37 -14.42 -7.32 -6.59
C ALA A 37 -13.43 -6.65 -7.57
N ARG A 38 -12.90 -5.46 -7.25
CA ARG A 38 -11.97 -4.71 -8.10
C ARG A 38 -10.70 -5.50 -8.41
N SER A 39 -10.19 -5.25 -9.61
CA SER A 39 -8.92 -5.80 -10.06
C SER A 39 -7.75 -5.17 -9.30
N LEU A 40 -6.62 -5.87 -9.28
CA LEU A 40 -5.42 -5.38 -8.60
C LEU A 40 -4.90 -4.06 -9.18
N LYS A 41 -5.09 -3.85 -10.48
CA LYS A 41 -4.69 -2.64 -11.20
C LYS A 41 -5.50 -1.43 -10.71
N GLU A 42 -6.82 -1.57 -10.64
CA GLU A 42 -7.70 -0.49 -10.17
C GLU A 42 -7.45 -0.12 -8.71
N VAL A 43 -7.14 -1.11 -7.86
CA VAL A 43 -6.75 -0.84 -6.47
C VAL A 43 -5.45 -0.05 -6.41
N ALA A 44 -4.45 -0.43 -7.22
CA ALA A 44 -3.17 0.28 -7.29
C ALA A 44 -3.37 1.75 -7.72
N GLU A 45 -4.09 1.98 -8.82
CA GLU A 45 -4.38 3.32 -9.36
C GLU A 45 -5.13 4.19 -8.33
N ARG A 46 -6.15 3.65 -7.67
CA ARG A 46 -6.91 4.38 -6.62
C ARG A 46 -6.08 4.70 -5.39
N CYS A 47 -5.09 3.86 -5.08
CA CYS A 47 -4.13 4.12 -4.03
C CYS A 47 -2.96 4.98 -4.52
N GLY A 48 -3.05 5.58 -5.71
CA GLY A 48 -2.08 6.50 -6.30
C GLY A 48 -0.84 5.84 -6.93
N PHE A 49 -0.84 4.51 -7.13
CA PHE A 49 0.27 3.78 -7.73
C PHE A 49 0.08 3.69 -9.24
N ASN A 50 1.02 4.28 -9.99
CA ASN A 50 1.01 4.23 -11.46
C ASN A 50 1.56 2.90 -12.00
N ASP A 51 2.32 2.17 -11.17
CA ASP A 51 2.87 0.87 -11.52
C ASP A 51 2.42 -0.22 -10.54
N VAL A 52 1.86 -1.30 -11.09
CA VAL A 52 1.34 -2.42 -10.31
C VAL A 52 2.47 -3.26 -9.71
N GLY A 53 3.63 -3.33 -10.37
CA GLY A 53 4.81 -4.02 -9.85
C GLY A 53 5.33 -3.37 -8.57
N TYR A 54 5.49 -2.05 -8.60
CA TYR A 54 5.90 -1.24 -7.47
C TYR A 54 4.89 -1.29 -6.34
N PHE A 55 3.59 -1.20 -6.65
CA PHE A 55 2.54 -1.42 -5.67
C PHE A 55 2.68 -2.76 -4.95
N ARG A 56 2.88 -3.88 -5.68
CA ARG A 56 3.07 -5.20 -5.07
C ARG A 56 4.29 -5.24 -4.15
N GLN A 57 5.39 -4.62 -4.55
CA GLN A 57 6.61 -4.58 -3.74
C GLN A 57 6.39 -3.80 -2.44
N ILE A 58 5.82 -2.60 -2.52
CA ILE A 58 5.53 -1.75 -1.36
C ILE A 58 4.48 -2.40 -0.45
N PHE A 59 3.40 -2.93 -1.01
CA PHE A 59 2.38 -3.63 -0.23
C PHE A 59 2.96 -4.82 0.55
N ARG A 60 3.79 -5.65 -0.11
CA ARG A 60 4.46 -6.77 0.57
C ARG A 60 5.45 -6.30 1.63
N LYS A 61 6.21 -5.24 1.36
CA LYS A 61 7.14 -4.65 2.33
C LYS A 61 6.42 -4.23 3.62
N HIS A 62 5.20 -3.67 3.52
CA HIS A 62 4.45 -3.19 4.68
C HIS A 62 3.56 -4.23 5.37
N THR A 63 3.00 -5.19 4.62
CA THR A 63 2.03 -6.18 5.16
C THR A 63 2.60 -7.58 5.33
N GLY A 64 3.77 -7.86 4.75
CA GLY A 64 4.35 -9.21 4.67
C GLY A 64 3.71 -10.12 3.63
N LEU A 65 2.59 -9.73 3.01
CA LEU A 65 1.85 -10.54 2.03
C LEU A 65 1.76 -9.86 0.68
N THR A 66 1.61 -10.64 -0.38
CA THR A 66 1.21 -10.05 -1.68
C THR A 66 -0.25 -9.59 -1.60
N PRO A 67 -0.66 -8.57 -2.36
CA PRO A 67 -2.06 -8.13 -2.40
C PRO A 67 -3.07 -9.26 -2.69
N THR A 68 -2.72 -10.19 -3.57
CA THR A 68 -3.57 -11.35 -3.89
C THR A 68 -3.66 -12.33 -2.71
N ALA A 69 -2.55 -12.57 -2.01
CA ALA A 69 -2.56 -13.40 -0.80
C ALA A 69 -3.35 -12.72 0.33
N TRP A 70 -3.25 -11.40 0.46
CA TRP A 70 -4.05 -10.59 1.38
C TRP A 70 -5.54 -10.73 1.07
N LYS A 71 -5.95 -10.48 -0.18
CA LYS A 71 -7.32 -10.64 -0.64
C LYS A 71 -7.86 -12.03 -0.34
N ARG A 72 -7.14 -13.09 -0.70
CA ARG A 72 -7.53 -14.48 -0.43
C ARG A 72 -7.64 -14.81 1.07
N ARG A 73 -6.75 -14.26 1.89
CA ARG A 73 -6.70 -14.54 3.33
C ARG A 73 -7.84 -13.85 4.11
N TYR A 74 -8.20 -12.63 3.69
CA TYR A 74 -9.10 -11.77 4.46
C TYR A 74 -10.46 -11.54 3.80
N SER A 75 -10.60 -11.82 2.49
CA SER A 75 -11.92 -11.95 1.85
C SER A 75 -12.39 -13.38 2.07
N LYS A 76 -13.11 -13.63 3.17
CA LYS A 76 -13.96 -14.82 3.23
C LYS A 76 -15.18 -14.53 2.34
N GLU A 77 -15.57 -15.53 1.54
CA GLU A 77 -16.71 -15.58 0.60
C GLU A 77 -16.45 -15.22 -0.88
N HIS A 78 -15.91 -16.21 -1.62
CA HIS A 78 -16.68 -16.94 -2.65
C HIS A 78 -16.41 -18.44 -2.46
N VAL A 79 -16.90 -19.01 -1.34
CA VAL A 79 -17.36 -20.40 -1.33
C VAL A 79 -18.87 -20.28 -1.48
N ASN A 80 -19.33 -20.34 -2.72
CA ASN A 80 -20.65 -20.83 -3.12
C ASN A 80 -20.79 -20.72 -4.63
N SER A 81 -20.29 -21.75 -5.32
CA SER A 81 -20.96 -22.59 -6.34
C SER A 81 -19.91 -23.27 -7.18
#